data_AF-A0A091GPD9-F1
#
_entry.id   AF-A0A091GPD9-F1
#
_cell.length_a   1.000
_cell.length_b   1.000
_cell.length_c   1.000
_cell.angle_alpha   90.00
_cell.angle_beta   90.00
_cell.angle_gamma   90.00
#
_symmetry.space_group_name_H-M   'P 1'
#
loop_
_entity.id
_entity.type
_entity.pdbx_description
1 polymer ?
#
loop_
_entity_poly.entity_id
_entity_poly.type
_entity_poly.pdbx_seq_one_letter_code
_entity_poly.pdbx_strand_id
1 'polypeptide(L)' 'FFADYEIPNLQRDKISQIIIWVVDDIEGPDIDSCGIHTVKILENRLKTLGYDVTCTDNDK' A
#
# COMPACT_ATOMS: atom_id res chain seq x y z
N PHE A 1 13.68 -2.22 0.09
CA PHE A 1 13.41 -3.62 0.49
C PHE A 1 12.02 -4.05 0.04
N PHE A 2 10.93 -3.53 0.63
CA PHE A 2 9.55 -3.89 0.26
C PHE A 2 9.28 -3.85 -1.25
N ALA A 3 9.64 -2.74 -1.90
CA ALA A 3 9.42 -2.55 -3.33
C ALA A 3 10.18 -3.53 -4.24
N ASP A 4 11.38 -3.97 -3.85
CA ASP A 4 12.32 -4.66 -4.75
C ASP A 4 12.47 -6.15 -4.43
N TYR A 5 12.21 -6.54 -3.19
CA TYR A 5 12.45 -7.90 -2.71
C TYR A 5 11.21 -8.55 -2.14
N GLU A 6 10.29 -7.80 -1.52
CA GLU A 6 9.07 -8.40 -0.97
C GLU A 6 7.98 -8.49 -2.03
N ILE A 7 7.57 -7.36 -2.63
CA ILE A 7 6.50 -7.32 -3.63
C ILE A 7 6.72 -8.32 -4.78
N PRO A 8 7.92 -8.45 -5.38
CA PRO A 8 8.14 -9.42 -6.47
C PRO A 8 8.08 -10.90 -6.04
N ASN A 9 8.23 -11.19 -4.74
CA ASN A 9 8.23 -12.55 -4.20
C ASN A 9 6.92 -12.93 -3.49
N LEU A 10 5.93 -12.03 -3.47
CA LEU A 10 4.59 -12.35 -3.02
C LEU A 10 3.94 -13.38 -3.96
N GLN A 11 3.43 -14.47 -3.39
CA GLN A 11 2.78 -15.54 -4.14
C GLN A 11 1.31 -15.18 -4.37
N ARG A 12 1.03 -14.56 -5.53
CA ARG A 12 -0.29 -14.03 -5.89
C ARG A 12 -1.44 -15.02 -5.72
N ASP A 13 -1.21 -16.30 -6.01
CA ASP A 13 -2.19 -17.37 -5.87
C ASP A 13 -2.55 -17.72 -4.41
N LYS A 14 -1.75 -17.27 -3.46
CA LYS A 14 -1.92 -17.53 -2.01
C LYS A 14 -2.32 -16.30 -1.22
N ILE A 15 -2.50 -15.16 -1.87
CA ILE A 15 -2.85 -13.89 -1.24
C ILE A 15 -4.25 -13.49 -1.70
N SER A 16 -5.17 -13.32 -0.74
CA SER A 16 -6.54 -12.90 -1.02
C SER A 16 -6.62 -11.40 -1.31
N GLN A 17 -5.94 -10.57 -0.50
CA GLN A 17 -6.01 -9.13 -0.56
C GLN A 17 -4.76 -8.52 0.10
N ILE A 18 -4.35 -7.33 -0.36
CA ILE A 18 -3.34 -6.49 0.29
C ILE A 18 -4.04 -5.27 0.88
N ILE A 19 -3.87 -5.06 2.18
CA ILE A 19 -4.42 -3.91 2.90
C ILE A 19 -3.27 -2.98 3.25
N ILE A 20 -3.36 -1.73 2.79
CA ILE A 20 -2.37 -0.68 3.07
C ILE A 20 -2.93 0.20 4.18
N TRP A 21 -2.15 0.40 5.24
CA TRP A 21 -2.44 1.40 6.26
C TRP A 21 -1.40 2.51 6.16
N VAL A 22 -1.87 3.72 5.88
CA VAL A 22 -1.04 4.92 5.95
C VAL A 22 -1.28 5.54 7.31
N VAL A 23 -0.21 5.68 8.09
CA VAL A 23 -0.27 6.11 9.48
C VAL A 23 0.53 7.39 9.62
N ASP A 24 -0.15 8.45 10.03
CA ASP A 24 0.47 9.72 10.38
C ASP A 24 0.80 9.78 11.87
N ASP A 25 1.82 10.56 12.21
CA ASP A 25 2.09 10.88 13.61
C ASP A 25 0.94 11.72 14.19
N ILE A 26 0.63 11.52 15.48
CA ILE A 26 -0.35 12.34 16.20
C ILE A 26 0.14 13.80 16.18
N GLU A 27 -0.71 14.70 15.67
CA GLU A 27 -0.38 16.12 15.45
C GLU A 27 0.79 16.38 14.47
N GLY A 28 1.25 15.33 13.78
CA GLY A 28 2.23 15.44 12.71
C GLY A 28 1.63 15.95 11.40
N PRO A 29 2.48 16.33 10.43
CA PRO A 29 2.02 16.70 9.10
C PRO A 29 1.55 15.46 8.32
N ASP A 30 0.43 15.58 7.62
CA ASP A 30 0.00 14.64 6.58
C ASP A 30 0.84 14.91 5.31
N ILE A 31 1.83 14.05 5.09
CA ILE A 31 2.78 14.16 3.97
C ILE A 31 2.29 13.32 2.78
N ASP A 32 1.67 12.18 3.07
CA ASP A 32 1.16 11.24 2.07
C ASP A 32 -0.04 10.49 2.65
N SER A 33 -1.00 10.18 1.80
CA SER A 33 -2.24 9.49 2.17
C SER A 33 -2.71 8.59 1.01
N CYS A 34 -3.71 7.75 1.25
CA CYS A 34 -4.25 6.84 0.25
C CYS A 34 -4.59 7.55 -1.06
N GLY A 35 -4.13 6.98 -2.18
CA GLY A 35 -4.33 7.55 -3.51
C GLY A 35 -3.50 8.82 -3.84
N ILE A 36 -2.62 9.26 -2.94
CA ILE A 36 -1.76 10.45 -3.12
C ILE A 36 -0.28 10.04 -3.21
N HIS A 37 0.55 10.94 -3.73
CA HIS A 37 1.99 10.83 -4.02
C HIS A 37 2.52 9.39 -4.20
N THR A 38 3.24 8.87 -3.21
CA THR A 38 3.96 7.60 -3.32
C THR A 38 3.06 6.40 -3.01
N VAL A 39 2.02 6.61 -2.20
CA VAL A 39 0.99 5.60 -1.91
C VAL A 39 0.23 5.24 -3.20
N LYS A 40 -0.10 6.24 -4.03
CA LYS A 40 -0.72 6.02 -5.34
C LYS A 40 0.16 5.15 -6.27
N ILE A 41 1.46 5.38 -6.25
CA ILE A 41 2.42 4.62 -7.08
C ILE A 41 2.45 3.17 -6.60
N LEU A 42 2.47 2.94 -5.29
CA LEU A 42 2.43 1.61 -4.70
C LEU A 42 1.11 0.89 -5.04
N GLU A 43 -0.03 1.53 -4.83
CA GLU A 43 -1.35 0.98 -5.16
C GLU A 43 -1.44 0.58 -6.63
N ASN A 44 -1.02 1.48 -7.53
CA ASN A 44 -1.04 1.20 -8.97
C ASN A 44 -0.15 0.00 -9.32
N ARG A 45 1.04 -0.09 -8.72
CA ARG A 45 1.95 -1.22 -8.95
C ARG A 45 1.33 -2.54 -8.49
N LEU A 46 0.75 -2.59 -7.29
CA LEU A 46 0.11 -3.79 -6.75
C LEU A 46 -1.13 -4.20 -7.58
N LYS A 47 -1.97 -3.23 -7.96
CA LYS A 47 -3.12 -3.46 -8.86
C LYS A 47 -2.67 -3.98 -10.23
N THR A 48 -1.58 -3.44 -10.79
CA THR A 48 -0.99 -3.91 -12.06
C THR A 48 -0.48 -5.35 -11.96
N LEU A 49 0.04 -5.75 -10.81
CA LEU A 49 0.47 -7.13 -10.54
C LEU A 49 -0.71 -8.10 -10.30
N GLY A 50 -1.95 -7.60 -10.30
CA GLY A 50 -3.16 -8.40 -10.18
C GLY A 50 -3.54 -8.75 -8.73
N TYR A 51 -3.10 -7.94 -7.77
CA TYR A 51 -3.58 -8.00 -6.39
C TYR A 51 -4.87 -7.20 -6.22
N ASP A 52 -5.77 -7.68 -5.37
CA ASP A 52 -6.83 -6.85 -4.79
C ASP A 52 -6.23 -5.98 -3.68
N VAL A 53 -6.48 -4.67 -3.74
CA VAL A 53 -5.79 -3.68 -2.89
C VAL A 53 -6.79 -2.71 -2.28
N THR A 54 -6.77 -2.62 -0.96
CA THR A 54 -7.47 -1.60 -0.18
C THR A 54 -6.48 -0.74 0.58
N CYS A 55 -6.85 0.51 0.85
CA CYS A 55 -6.03 1.47 1.57
C CYS A 55 -6.89 2.24 2.57
N THR A 56 -6.38 2.43 3.78
CA THR A 56 -7.00 3.24 4.84
C THR A 56 -5.98 4.21 5.42
N ASP A 57 -6.37 5.47 5.55
CA ASP A 57 -5.60 6.50 6.27
C ASP A 57 -6.00 6.51 7.74
N ASN A 58 -5.02 6.51 8.64
CA ASN A 58 -5.20 6.66 10.08
C ASN A 58 -6.33 5.77 10.62
N ASP A 59 -6.17 4.45 10.44
CA ASP A 59 -7.15 3.44 10.84
C ASP A 59 -7.58 3.69 12.29
N LYS A 60 -8.89 3.95 12.47
CA LYS A 60 -9.50 4.39 13.73
C LYS A 60 -9.97 3.23 14.59
#